data_AF-A0A370NZZ5-F1
#
_entry.id   AF-A0A370NZZ5-F1
#
_cell.length_a   1.000
_cell.length_b   1.000
_cell.length_c   1.000
_cell.angle_alpha   90.00
_cell.angle_beta   90.00
_cell.angle_gamma   90.00
#
_symmetry.space_group_name_H-M   'P 1'
#
loop_
_entity.id
_entity.type
_entity.pdbx_description
1 polymer ?
#
loop_
_entity_poly.entity_id
_entity_poly.type
_entity_poly.pdbx_seq_one_letter_code
_entity_poly.pdbx_strand_id
1 'polypeptide(L)' 'MVDAIETNACLHEVLAGIEGVLVLLEQQSVRSDACFSALCLLEMVKAKLDALMAAGPGCGQGRSARAGCACNQDVHGLR' A
#
# COMPACT_ATOMS: atom_id res chain seq x y z
N MET A 1 10.39 0.30 26.56
CA MET A 1 10.52 1.40 25.58
C MET A 1 11.12 0.74 24.36
N VAL A 2 10.31 0.41 23.35
CA VAL A 2 10.83 -0.22 22.13
C VAL A 2 11.78 0.81 21.51
N ASP A 3 13.03 0.42 21.28
CA ASP A 3 14.03 1.34 20.76
C ASP A 3 13.57 1.84 19.39
N ALA A 4 13.71 3.15 19.12
CA ALA A 4 13.26 3.75 17.86
C ALA A 4 13.94 3.09 16.64
N ILE A 5 15.13 2.52 16.85
CA ILE A 5 15.90 1.75 15.88
C ILE A 5 15.24 0.39 15.59
N GLU A 6 14.78 -0.30 16.63
CA GLU A 6 14.08 -1.60 16.51
C GLU A 6 12.72 -1.44 15.83
N THR A 7 12.01 -0.36 16.14
CA THR A 7 10.76 0.00 15.47
C THR A 7 10.98 0.24 13.98
N ASN A 8 12.06 0.95 13.60
CA ASN A 8 12.35 1.23 12.21
C ASN A 8 12.72 -0.05 11.41
N ALA A 9 13.53 -0.93 12.00
CA ALA A 9 13.84 -2.23 11.40
C ALA A 9 12.58 -3.09 11.17
N CYS A 10 11.69 -3.16 12.16
CA CYS A 10 10.41 -3.85 12.04
C CYS A 10 9.53 -3.27 10.92
N LEU A 11 9.47 -1.94 10.77
CA LEU A 11 8.71 -1.30 9.70
C LEU A 11 9.29 -1.61 8.30
N HIS A 12 10.62 -1.68 8.17
CA HIS A 12 11.27 -2.10 6.94
C HIS A 12 10.96 -3.56 6.58
N GLU A 13 10.93 -4.46 7.56
CA GLU A 13 10.53 -5.87 7.36
C GLU A 13 9.07 -5.99 6.91
N VAL A 14 8.18 -5.21 7.54
CA VAL A 14 6.76 -5.14 7.14
C VAL A 14 6.62 -4.62 5.71
N LEU A 15 7.36 -3.58 5.32
CA LEU A 15 7.38 -3.08 3.95
C LEU A 15 7.83 -4.14 2.94
N ALA A 16 8.91 -4.86 3.24
CA ALA A 16 9.41 -5.93 2.38
C ALA A 16 8.38 -7.07 2.24
N GLY A 17 7.68 -7.41 3.33
CA GLY A 17 6.58 -8.37 3.31
C GLY A 17 5.41 -7.90 2.43
N ILE A 18 5.01 -6.63 2.55
CA ILE A 18 3.97 -6.01 1.73
C ILE A 18 4.35 -6.04 0.26
N GLU A 19 5.60 -5.71 -0.08
CA GLU A 19 6.10 -5.72 -1.45
C GLU A 19 6.04 -7.14 -2.06
N GLY A 20 6.41 -8.16 -1.29
CA GLY A 20 6.26 -9.55 -1.71
C GLY A 20 4.81 -9.95 -1.98
N VAL A 21 3.87 -9.52 -1.12
CA VAL A 21 2.44 -9.80 -1.31
C VAL A 21 1.85 -9.04 -2.51
N LEU A 22 2.27 -7.79 -2.75
CA LEU A 22 1.86 -7.01 -3.91
C LEU A 22 2.23 -7.71 -5.22
N VAL A 23 3.45 -8.23 -5.34
CA VAL A 23 3.90 -8.98 -6.52
C VAL A 23 3.03 -10.24 -6.75
N LEU A 24 2.65 -10.93 -5.67
CA LEU A 24 1.77 -12.09 -5.77
C LEU A 24 0.34 -11.70 -6.18
N LEU A 25 -0.19 -10.61 -5.62
CA LEU A 25 -1.52 -10.12 -5.94
C LEU A 25 -1.60 -9.57 -7.37
N GLU A 26 -0.56 -8.94 -7.88
CA GLU A 26 -0.50 -8.44 -9.26
C GLU A 26 -0.71 -9.59 -10.26
N GLN A 27 -0.02 -10.71 -10.06
CA GLN A 27 -0.15 -11.90 -10.91
C GLN A 27 -1.53 -12.56 -10.82
N GLN A 28 -2.17 -12.52 -9.65
CA GLN A 28 -3.49 -13.14 -9.42
C GLN A 28 -4.66 -12.20 -9.76
N SER A 29 -4.45 -10.88 -9.77
CA SER A 29 -5.47 -9.85 -10.02
C SER A 29 -6.14 -10.01 -11.39
N VAL A 30 -5.38 -10.46 -12.39
CA VAL A 30 -5.86 -10.74 -13.75
C VAL A 30 -6.94 -11.84 -13.76
N ARG A 31 -6.98 -12.68 -12.73
CA ARG A 31 -7.86 -13.85 -12.62
C ARG A 31 -8.95 -13.69 -11.57
N SER A 32 -8.92 -12.62 -10.78
CA SER A 32 -9.86 -12.41 -9.67
C SER A 32 -9.98 -10.94 -9.27
N ASP A 33 -11.20 -10.41 -9.34
CA ASP A 33 -11.54 -9.06 -8.84
C ASP A 33 -11.27 -8.89 -7.34
N ALA A 34 -11.36 -9.98 -6.56
CA ALA A 34 -11.01 -9.96 -5.14
C ALA A 34 -9.51 -9.74 -4.94
N CYS A 35 -8.67 -10.36 -5.78
CA CYS A 35 -7.23 -10.14 -5.76
C CYS A 35 -6.86 -8.73 -6.26
N PHE A 36 -7.59 -8.21 -7.25
CA PHE A 36 -7.43 -6.81 -7.68
C PHE A 36 -7.81 -5.83 -6.56
N SER A 37 -8.94 -6.06 -5.88
CA SER A 37 -9.36 -5.22 -4.75
C SER A 37 -8.35 -5.27 -3.60
N ALA A 38 -7.81 -6.46 -3.30
CA ALA A 38 -6.75 -6.64 -2.30
C ALA A 38 -5.46 -5.92 -2.71
N LEU A 39 -5.07 -5.97 -4.00
CA LEU A 39 -3.91 -5.27 -4.54
C LEU A 39 -4.04 -3.76 -4.29
N CYS A 40 -5.15 -3.15 -4.71
CA CYS A 40 -5.37 -1.71 -4.55
C CYS A 40 -5.37 -1.26 -3.08
N LEU A 41 -6.00 -2.05 -2.20
CA LEU A 41 -6.00 -1.75 -0.76
C LEU A 41 -4.60 -1.83 -0.17
N LEU A 42 -3.81 -2.83 -0.58
CA LEU A 42 -2.47 -3.05 -0.08
C LEU A 42 -1.47 -1.99 -0.59
N GLU A 43 -1.62 -1.52 -1.83
CA GLU A 43 -0.87 -0.39 -2.37
C GLU A 43 -1.12 0.90 -1.56
N MET A 44 -2.36 1.14 -1.13
CA MET A 44 -2.70 2.27 -0.26
C MET A 44 -2.03 2.15 1.12
N VAL A 45 -1.96 0.94 1.68
CA VAL A 45 -1.27 0.69 2.95
C VAL A 45 0.23 0.92 2.80
N LYS A 46 0.85 0.43 1.72
CA LYS A 46 2.26 0.69 1.39
C LYS A 46 2.55 2.18 1.33
N ALA A 47 1.78 2.95 0.56
CA ALA A 47 1.98 4.39 0.43
C ALA A 47 1.84 5.15 1.77
N LYS A 48 0.92 4.72 2.64
CA LYS A 48 0.77 5.29 3.99
C LYS A 48 1.97 4.94 4.88
N LEU A 49 2.48 3.71 4.78
CA LEU A 49 3.64 3.25 5.55
C LEU A 49 4.92 3.97 5.11
N ASP A 50 5.13 4.10 3.80
CA ASP A 50 6.22 4.90 3.21
C ASP A 50 6.17 6.35 3.69
N ALA A 51 4.97 6.95 3.70
CA ALA A 51 4.78 8.31 4.20
C ALA A 51 5.09 8.44 5.70
N LEU A 52 4.74 7.43 6.51
CA LEU A 52 5.07 7.40 7.94
C LEU A 52 6.57 7.23 8.19
N MET A 53 7.27 6.46 7.35
CA MET A 53 8.71 6.26 7.46
C MET A 53 9.51 7.45 6.92
N ALA A 54 9.00 8.14 5.89
CA ALA A 54 9.57 9.36 5.37
C ALA A 54 9.30 10.58 6.28
N ALA A 55 8.16 10.58 6.98
CA ALA A 55 7.87 11.53 8.04
C ALA A 55 8.68 11.15 9.29
N GLY A 56 9.95 11.59 9.35
CA GLY A 56 10.64 11.71 10.63
C GLY A 56 9.83 12.53 11.65
N PRO A 57 10.23 12.61 12.93
CA PRO A 57 9.45 13.19 14.04
C PRO A 57 9.28 14.74 13.99
N GLY A 58 8.98 15.30 12.83
CA GLY A 58 8.68 16.71 12.63
C GLY A 58 8.25 16.98 11.20
N CYS A 59 6.95 16.89 10.91
CA CYS A 59 6.21 17.99 10.26
C CYS A 59 4.73 17.64 10.06
N GLY A 60 3.86 18.37 10.77
CA GLY A 60 2.71 19.06 10.19
C GLY A 60 1.63 18.24 9.49
N GLN A 61 0.61 17.89 10.26
CA GLN A 61 -0.80 18.08 9.94
C GLN A 61 -1.10 18.74 8.57
N GLY A 62 -1.75 18.00 7.66
CA GLY A 62 -2.52 18.56 6.56
C GLY A 62 -2.09 18.13 5.16
N ARG A 63 -2.59 16.98 4.70
CA ARG A 63 -2.86 16.77 3.27
C ARG A 63 -4.01 15.79 3.10
N SER A 64 -5.19 16.38 2.93
CA SER A 64 -6.26 15.78 2.13
C SER A 64 -5.73 15.62 0.70
N ALA A 65 -5.02 14.52 0.44
CA ALA A 65 -4.77 14.07 -0.90
C ALA A 65 -5.78 12.96 -1.16
N ARG A 66 -6.88 13.31 -1.84
CA ARG A 66 -7.60 12.35 -2.67
C ARG A 66 -6.59 11.79 -3.68
N ALA A 67 -5.85 10.76 -3.30
CA ALA A 67 -5.17 9.91 -4.26
C ALA A 67 -6.29 9.18 -4.98
N GLY A 68 -6.66 9.73 -6.14
CA GLY A 68 -7.63 9.11 -7.02
C GLY A 68 -7.14 7.72 -7.38
N CYS A 69 -7.84 6.70 -6.89
CA CYS A 69 -7.84 5.40 -7.52
C CYS A 69 -8.57 5.58 -8.86
N ALA A 70 -7.82 5.92 -9.91
CA ALA A 70 -8.24 5.69 -11.29
C ALA A 70 -8.08 4.19 -11.58
N CYS A 71 -8.84 3.36 -10.88
CA CYS A 71 -8.87 1.93 -11.12
C CYS A 71 -10.07 1.65 -12.03
N ASN A 72 -9.81 1.58 -13.34
CA ASN A 72 -10.63 0.96 -14.40
C ASN A 72 -12.16 1.01 -14.23
N GLN A 73 -12.81 2.01 -14.82
CA GLN A 73 -14.19 1.86 -15.28
C GLN A 73 -14.19 1.30 -16.71
N ASP A 74 -13.76 0.07 -16.97
CA ASP A 74 -13.79 -0.44 -18.36
C ASP A 74 -13.77 -1.98 -18.56
N VAL A 75 -14.17 -2.83 -17.60
CA VAL A 75 -14.23 -4.29 -17.90
C VAL A 75 -15.43 -4.99 -17.27
N HIS A 76 -16.66 -4.52 -17.49
CA HIS A 76 -17.86 -5.36 -17.28
C HIS A 76 -18.97 -5.04 -18.29
N GLY A 77 -18.60 -4.88 -19.57
CA GLY A 77 -19.52 -4.59 -20.67
C GLY A 77 -19.49 -5.58 -21.85
N LEU A 78 -18.75 -6.69 -21.77
CA LEU A 78 -18.78 -7.70 -22.83
C LEU A 78 -18.28 -9.08 -22.38
N ARG A 79 -19.08 -9.79 -21.56
CA ARG A 79 -19.28 -11.24 -21.71
C ARG A 79 -20.48 -11.74 -20.92
#